data_AF-A0A0T6B9B3-F1
#
_entry.id   AF-A0A0T6B9B3-F1
#
_cell.length_a   1.000
_cell.length_b   1.000
_cell.length_c   1.000
_cell.angle_alpha   90.00
_cell.angle_beta   90.00
_cell.angle_gamma   90.00
#
_symmetry.space_group_name_H-M   'P 1'
#
loop_
_entity.id
_entity.type
_entity.pdbx_description
1 polymer ?
#
loop_
_entity_poly.entity_id
_entity_poly.type
_entity_poly.pdbx_seq_one_letter_code
_entity_poly.pdbx_strand_id
1 'polypeptide(L)'
;QDRDEQRRLEMKHRKEEDDLYRKFARQREEEERRIREEIRDEWEKELERLTNRFEREMQIKRKRDEQNILTLRHQQEREDLEKNMTLRRDKKKESLTRKMLEHERAATAALVEKQSHEMLELINEKRSEYMMAESLYVDGNDETDYTDELPPYPSHAPVPAPPALSKFQIYNDPIEFATVDQIAISVAQEDQKSFTDLVRQLVGRCGSDIEKARYVASMY
;
A
#
# COMPACT_ATOMS: atom_id res chain seq x y z
N GLN A 1 -10.33 -4.16 35.81
CA GLN A 1 -10.09 -2.79 35.35
C GLN A 1 -9.15 -2.77 34.14
N ASP A 2 -8.03 -3.49 34.21
CA ASP A 2 -6.99 -3.49 33.16
C ASP A 2 -7.49 -3.87 31.76
N ARG A 3 -8.38 -4.86 31.66
CA ARG A 3 -8.97 -5.28 30.38
C ARG A 3 -9.83 -4.21 29.72
N ASP A 4 -10.47 -3.35 30.51
CA ASP A 4 -11.33 -2.28 30.00
C ASP A 4 -10.51 -1.06 29.55
N GLU A 5 -9.39 -0.79 30.22
CA GLU A 5 -8.43 0.26 29.84
C GLU A 5 -7.72 -0.08 28.53
N GLN A 6 -7.20 -1.30 28.41
CA GLN A 6 -6.60 -1.79 27.17
C GLN A 6 -7.61 -1.73 26.01
N ARG A 7 -8.84 -2.22 26.22
CA ARG A 7 -9.90 -2.18 25.20
C ARG A 7 -10.25 -0.75 24.76
N ARG A 8 -10.24 0.22 25.68
CA ARG A 8 -10.48 1.64 25.33
C ARG A 8 -9.35 2.19 24.48
N LEU A 9 -8.10 1.85 24.80
CA LEU A 9 -6.93 2.25 24.03
C LEU A 9 -6.96 1.67 22.61
N GLU A 10 -7.25 0.38 22.47
CA GLU A 10 -7.41 -0.29 21.17
C GLU A 10 -8.55 0.33 20.33
N MET A 11 -9.67 0.68 20.94
CA MET A 11 -10.77 1.36 20.26
C MET A 11 -10.39 2.76 19.76
N LYS A 12 -9.55 3.48 20.51
CA LYS A 12 -8.97 4.76 20.09
C LYS A 12 -8.02 4.55 18.90
N HIS A 13 -7.12 3.58 18.99
CA HIS A 13 -6.17 3.22 17.91
C HIS A 13 -6.89 2.90 16.61
N ARG A 14 -7.92 2.05 16.66
CA ARG A 14 -8.75 1.71 15.49
C ARG A 14 -9.38 2.94 14.84
N LYS A 15 -9.87 3.88 15.66
CA LYS A 15 -10.47 5.12 15.14
C LYS A 15 -9.42 6.00 14.45
N GLU A 16 -8.23 6.10 15.01
CA GLU A 16 -7.12 6.86 14.41
C GLU A 16 -6.68 6.25 13.07
N GLU A 17 -6.61 4.93 12.98
CA GLU A 17 -6.34 4.19 11.73
C GLU A 17 -7.42 4.45 10.68
N ASP A 18 -8.70 4.29 11.05
CA ASP A 18 -9.84 4.53 10.14
C ASP A 18 -9.82 5.97 9.59
N ASP A 19 -9.55 6.95 10.46
CA ASP A 19 -9.47 8.35 10.07
C ASP A 19 -8.26 8.63 9.17
N LEU A 20 -7.12 7.96 9.39
CA LEU A 20 -5.94 8.04 8.53
C LEU A 20 -6.23 7.46 7.14
N TYR A 21 -6.83 6.28 7.05
CA TYR A 21 -7.19 5.67 5.77
C TYR A 21 -8.22 6.50 4.99
N ARG A 22 -9.19 7.10 5.68
CA ARG A 22 -10.14 8.05 5.05
C ARG A 22 -9.46 9.29 4.51
N LYS A 23 -8.38 9.76 5.15
CA LYS A 23 -7.58 10.89 4.63
C LYS A 23 -6.81 10.47 3.38
N PHE A 24 -6.18 9.29 3.39
CA PHE A 24 -5.49 8.77 2.21
C PHE A 24 -6.43 8.59 1.02
N ALA A 25 -7.63 8.04 1.23
CA ALA A 25 -8.63 7.89 0.17
C ALA A 25 -9.00 9.25 -0.46
N ARG A 26 -9.29 10.26 0.39
CA ARG A 26 -9.62 11.61 -0.07
C ARG A 26 -8.47 12.28 -0.82
N GLN A 27 -7.25 12.20 -0.28
CA GLN A 27 -6.08 12.78 -0.94
C GLN A 27 -5.81 12.15 -2.31
N ARG A 28 -5.95 10.82 -2.43
CA ARG A 28 -5.80 10.14 -3.72
C ARG A 28 -6.83 10.60 -4.75
N GLU A 29 -8.08 10.71 -4.35
CA GLU A 29 -9.16 11.16 -5.22
C GLU A 29 -8.97 12.64 -5.65
N GLU A 30 -8.64 13.51 -4.70
CA GLU A 30 -8.40 14.94 -4.96
C GLU A 30 -7.24 15.16 -5.94
N GLU A 31 -6.12 14.45 -5.74
CA GLU A 31 -4.96 14.57 -6.61
C GLU A 31 -5.18 13.90 -7.98
N GLU A 32 -5.90 12.77 -8.06
CA GLU A 32 -6.29 12.19 -9.35
C GLU A 32 -7.19 13.15 -10.15
N ARG A 33 -8.18 13.75 -9.47
CA ARG A 33 -9.06 14.74 -10.08
C ARG A 33 -8.25 15.94 -10.59
N ARG A 34 -7.34 16.46 -9.78
CA ARG A 34 -6.46 17.58 -10.14
C ARG A 34 -5.62 17.27 -11.38
N ILE A 35 -4.94 16.11 -11.42
CA ILE A 35 -4.15 15.70 -12.60
C ILE A 35 -5.02 15.60 -13.84
N ARG A 36 -6.22 15.02 -13.71
CA ARG A 36 -7.15 14.85 -14.82
C ARG A 36 -7.59 16.21 -15.39
N GLU A 37 -7.91 17.16 -14.51
CA GLU A 37 -8.28 18.53 -14.90
C GLU A 37 -7.11 19.25 -15.58
N GLU A 38 -5.91 19.24 -14.97
CA GLU A 38 -4.73 19.89 -15.54
C GLU A 38 -4.37 19.35 -16.93
N ILE A 39 -4.48 18.03 -17.13
CA ILE A 39 -4.17 17.40 -18.43
C ILE A 39 -5.23 17.71 -19.48
N ARG A 40 -6.51 17.74 -19.08
CA ARG A 40 -7.60 18.12 -19.98
C ARG A 40 -7.42 19.56 -20.44
N ASP A 41 -7.13 20.49 -19.53
CA ASP A 41 -6.95 21.90 -19.85
C ASP A 41 -5.72 22.12 -20.74
N GLU A 42 -4.61 21.41 -20.49
CA GLU A 42 -3.43 21.44 -21.36
C GLU A 42 -3.75 20.87 -22.75
N TRP A 43 -4.53 19.78 -22.82
CA TRP A 43 -4.93 19.15 -24.06
C TRP A 43 -5.77 20.11 -24.90
N GLU A 44 -6.79 20.73 -24.31
CA GLU A 44 -7.67 21.67 -24.99
C GLU A 44 -6.90 22.86 -25.56
N LYS A 45 -5.98 23.44 -24.77
CA LYS A 45 -5.12 24.55 -25.21
C LYS A 45 -4.20 24.17 -26.37
N GLU A 46 -3.57 23.00 -26.33
CA GLU A 46 -2.70 22.56 -27.42
C GLU A 46 -3.49 22.21 -28.69
N LEU A 47 -4.67 21.64 -28.55
CA LEU A 47 -5.54 21.31 -29.67
C LEU A 47 -6.08 22.59 -30.33
N GLU A 48 -6.50 23.58 -29.53
CA GLU A 48 -6.87 24.90 -30.02
C GLU A 48 -5.70 25.59 -30.77
N ARG A 49 -4.49 25.53 -30.21
CA ARG A 49 -3.29 26.06 -30.87
C ARG A 49 -3.01 25.36 -32.20
N LEU A 50 -3.15 24.04 -32.25
CA LEU A 50 -2.92 23.25 -33.45
C LEU A 50 -3.95 23.57 -34.55
N THR A 51 -5.24 23.64 -34.20
CA THR A 51 -6.32 24.03 -35.12
C THR A 51 -6.14 25.45 -35.63
N ASN A 52 -5.86 26.41 -34.75
CA ASN A 52 -5.63 27.81 -35.13
C ASN A 52 -4.43 27.98 -36.07
N ARG A 53 -3.36 27.18 -35.92
CA ARG A 53 -2.24 27.17 -36.86
C ARG A 53 -2.66 26.63 -38.22
N PHE A 54 -3.39 25.50 -38.24
CA PHE A 54 -3.86 24.88 -39.47
C PHE A 54 -4.81 25.79 -40.26
N GLU A 55 -5.78 26.43 -39.60
CA GLU A 55 -6.71 27.36 -40.24
C GLU A 55 -5.98 28.55 -40.88
N ARG A 56 -5.00 29.14 -40.17
CA ARG A 56 -4.18 30.23 -40.71
C ARG A 56 -3.38 29.79 -41.93
N GLU A 57 -2.73 28.63 -41.88
CA GLU A 57 -1.95 28.11 -43.01
C GLU A 57 -2.85 27.75 -44.21
N MET A 58 -4.04 27.19 -43.97
CA MET A 58 -5.03 26.88 -45.01
C MET A 58 -5.52 28.13 -45.74
N GLN A 59 -5.71 29.25 -45.03
CA GLN A 59 -6.10 30.52 -45.65
C GLN A 59 -4.98 31.13 -46.51
N ILE A 60 -3.73 30.87 -46.17
CA ILE A 60 -2.56 31.38 -46.92
C ILE A 60 -2.32 30.56 -48.19
N LYS A 61 -2.52 29.24 -48.15
CA LYS A 61 -2.21 28.35 -49.28
C LYS A 61 -3.37 28.24 -50.27
N ARG A 62 -3.14 28.72 -51.50
CA ARG A 62 -4.16 28.77 -52.58
C ARG A 62 -4.14 27.55 -53.51
N LYS A 63 -3.06 26.75 -53.52
CA LYS A 63 -2.94 25.59 -54.40
C LYS A 63 -3.42 24.31 -53.72
N ARG A 64 -4.18 23.48 -54.46
CA ARG A 64 -4.78 22.24 -53.96
C ARG A 64 -3.74 21.22 -53.45
N ASP A 65 -2.62 21.07 -54.16
CA ASP A 65 -1.56 20.12 -53.75
C ASP A 65 -0.91 20.53 -52.42
N GLU A 66 -0.73 21.85 -52.21
CA GLU A 66 -0.18 22.39 -50.97
C GLU A 66 -1.14 22.24 -49.79
N GLN A 67 -2.46 22.30 -50.04
CA GLN A 67 -3.51 22.05 -49.04
C GLN A 67 -3.57 20.56 -48.65
N ASN A 68 -3.41 19.64 -49.61
CA ASN A 68 -3.36 18.20 -49.32
C ASN A 68 -2.17 17.84 -48.41
N ILE A 69 -0.98 18.38 -48.72
CA ILE A 69 0.22 18.18 -47.89
C ILE A 69 0.03 18.77 -46.49
N LEU A 70 -0.57 19.96 -46.40
CA LEU A 70 -0.85 20.61 -45.13
C LEU A 70 -1.83 19.81 -44.27
N THR A 71 -2.87 19.23 -44.88
CA THR A 71 -3.85 18.38 -44.19
C THR A 71 -3.21 17.10 -43.64
N LEU A 72 -2.37 16.44 -44.43
CA LEU A 72 -1.63 15.25 -43.99
C LEU A 72 -0.70 15.59 -42.81
N ARG A 73 0.02 16.70 -42.89
CA ARG A 73 0.88 17.18 -41.81
C ARG A 73 0.10 17.47 -40.53
N HIS A 74 -1.04 18.16 -40.63
CA HIS A 74 -1.89 18.45 -39.50
C HIS A 74 -2.43 17.17 -38.83
N GLN A 75 -2.80 16.17 -39.63
CA GLN A 75 -3.20 14.86 -39.12
C GLN A 75 -2.09 14.21 -38.30
N GLN A 76 -0.85 14.21 -38.80
CA GLN A 76 0.31 13.69 -38.08
C GLN A 76 0.57 14.46 -36.78
N GLU A 77 0.56 15.80 -36.83
CA GLU A 77 0.76 16.65 -35.65
C GLU A 77 -0.32 16.40 -34.58
N ARG A 78 -1.55 16.08 -34.99
CA ARG A 78 -2.65 15.71 -34.08
C ARG A 78 -2.42 14.35 -33.42
N GLU A 79 -1.98 13.36 -34.18
CA GLU A 79 -1.64 12.03 -33.63
C GLU A 79 -0.43 12.09 -32.68
N ASP A 80 0.57 12.89 -33.01
CA ASP A 80 1.76 13.09 -32.17
C ASP A 80 1.39 13.82 -30.87
N LEU A 81 0.48 14.79 -30.93
CA LEU A 81 -0.06 15.47 -29.75
C LEU A 81 -0.80 14.48 -28.84
N GLU A 82 -1.67 13.64 -29.39
CA GLU A 82 -2.39 12.61 -28.62
C GLU A 82 -1.44 11.64 -27.91
N LYS A 83 -0.42 11.14 -28.62
CA LYS A 83 0.60 10.27 -28.04
C LYS A 83 1.38 11.00 -26.94
N ASN A 84 1.80 12.23 -27.17
CA ASN A 84 2.57 13.03 -26.21
C ASN A 84 1.75 13.29 -24.94
N MET A 85 0.48 13.68 -25.09
CA MET A 85 -0.41 13.94 -23.96
C MET A 85 -0.67 12.68 -23.14
N THR A 86 -0.85 11.53 -23.80
CA THR A 86 -1.00 10.23 -23.13
C THR A 86 0.25 9.87 -22.33
N LEU A 87 1.45 10.02 -22.94
CA LEU A 87 2.71 9.74 -22.26
C LEU A 87 2.94 10.69 -21.07
N ARG A 88 2.65 11.98 -21.24
CA ARG A 88 2.75 12.98 -20.16
C ARG A 88 1.80 12.66 -19.01
N ARG A 89 0.56 12.24 -19.32
CA ARG A 89 -0.41 11.79 -18.32
C ARG A 89 0.12 10.61 -17.52
N ASP A 90 0.58 9.58 -18.20
CA ASP A 90 0.99 8.34 -17.54
C ASP A 90 2.22 8.57 -16.66
N LYS A 91 3.20 9.33 -17.16
CA LYS A 91 4.39 9.71 -16.38
C LYS A 91 4.05 10.57 -15.16
N LYS A 92 3.12 11.51 -15.29
CA LYS A 92 2.67 12.37 -14.17
C LYS A 92 1.91 11.56 -13.13
N LYS A 93 1.01 10.67 -13.58
CA LYS A 93 0.27 9.75 -12.71
C LYS A 93 1.20 8.81 -11.95
N GLU A 94 2.18 8.21 -12.62
CA GLU A 94 3.14 7.30 -11.97
C GLU A 94 3.99 8.04 -10.92
N SER A 95 4.54 9.20 -11.27
CA SER A 95 5.37 9.99 -10.35
C SER A 95 4.59 10.43 -9.11
N LEU A 96 3.34 10.88 -9.28
CA LEU A 96 2.49 11.24 -8.16
C LEU A 96 2.15 10.01 -7.30
N THR A 97 1.75 8.91 -7.93
CA THR A 97 1.37 7.67 -7.22
C THR A 97 2.51 7.19 -6.33
N ARG A 98 3.76 7.25 -6.82
CA ARG A 98 4.95 6.93 -6.04
C ARG A 98 5.12 7.85 -4.83
N LYS A 99 4.98 9.16 -5.02
CA LYS A 99 5.09 10.16 -3.94
C LYS A 99 4.01 10.00 -2.88
N MET A 100 2.77 9.74 -3.30
CA MET A 100 1.66 9.48 -2.37
C MET A 100 1.91 8.22 -1.57
N LEU A 101 2.31 7.11 -2.22
CA LEU A 101 2.58 5.86 -1.53
C LEU A 101 3.69 5.99 -0.47
N GLU A 102 4.74 6.75 -0.79
CA GLU A 102 5.82 7.04 0.17
C GLU A 102 5.30 7.85 1.37
N HIS A 103 4.48 8.87 1.13
CA HIS A 103 3.84 9.65 2.18
C HIS A 103 2.88 8.81 3.03
N GLU A 104 2.06 7.97 2.41
CA GLU A 104 1.15 7.04 3.09
C GLU A 104 1.91 6.06 3.98
N ARG A 105 3.03 5.50 3.48
CA ARG A 105 3.92 4.62 4.25
C ARG A 105 4.53 5.34 5.45
N ALA A 106 5.05 6.54 5.26
CA ALA A 106 5.66 7.33 6.34
C ALA A 106 4.64 7.69 7.43
N ALA A 107 3.44 8.12 7.03
CA ALA A 107 2.37 8.44 7.97
C ALA A 107 1.84 7.20 8.70
N THR A 108 1.76 6.04 8.03
CA THR A 108 1.41 4.77 8.67
C THR A 108 2.48 4.35 9.67
N ALA A 109 3.76 4.45 9.31
CA ALA A 109 4.87 4.12 10.22
C ALA A 109 4.84 4.99 11.48
N ALA A 110 4.64 6.30 11.32
CA ALA A 110 4.52 7.23 12.45
C ALA A 110 3.31 6.92 13.35
N LEU A 111 2.18 6.52 12.77
CA LEU A 111 1.01 6.11 13.55
C LEU A 111 1.29 4.82 14.34
N VAL A 112 1.87 3.81 13.70
CA VAL A 112 2.24 2.55 14.36
C VAL A 112 3.25 2.80 15.49
N GLU A 113 4.25 3.66 15.27
CA GLU A 113 5.22 4.02 16.30
C GLU A 113 4.54 4.66 17.51
N LYS A 114 3.66 5.63 17.27
CA LYS A 114 2.85 6.26 18.33
C LYS A 114 2.00 5.23 19.09
N GLN A 115 1.26 4.38 18.38
CA GLN A 115 0.41 3.37 19.02
C GLN A 115 1.23 2.34 19.80
N SER A 116 2.39 1.93 19.28
CA SER A 116 3.31 1.02 19.97
C SER A 116 3.81 1.63 21.28
N HIS A 117 4.12 2.94 21.27
CA HIS A 117 4.55 3.66 22.46
C HIS A 117 3.42 3.74 23.51
N GLU A 118 2.21 4.11 23.10
CA GLU A 118 1.04 4.16 24.00
C GLU A 118 0.74 2.77 24.63
N MET A 119 0.91 1.68 23.87
CA MET A 119 0.75 0.32 24.40
C MET A 119 1.86 -0.07 25.38
N LEU A 120 3.12 0.25 25.07
CA LEU A 120 4.26 -0.06 25.95
C LEU A 120 4.21 0.75 27.25
N GLU A 121 3.74 2.00 27.19
CA GLU A 121 3.52 2.84 28.36
C GLU A 121 2.45 2.22 29.29
N LEU A 122 1.32 1.78 28.73
CA LEU A 122 0.27 1.09 29.49
C LEU A 122 0.79 -0.19 30.16
N ILE A 123 1.63 -0.98 29.45
CA ILE A 123 2.26 -2.17 30.02
C ILE A 123 3.18 -1.80 31.18
N ASN A 124 3.99 -0.76 31.03
CA ASN A 124 4.94 -0.32 32.05
C ASN A 124 4.23 0.20 33.31
N GLU A 125 3.14 0.97 33.13
CA GLU A 125 2.28 1.43 34.23
C GLU A 125 1.69 0.25 35.00
N LYS A 126 1.08 -0.72 34.30
CA LYS A 126 0.51 -1.91 34.93
C LYS A 126 1.54 -2.79 35.63
N ARG A 127 2.73 -2.90 35.06
CA ARG A 127 3.83 -3.63 35.68
C ARG A 127 4.33 -2.93 36.94
N SER A 128 4.41 -1.59 36.94
CA SER A 128 4.78 -0.83 38.13
C SER A 128 3.72 -0.90 39.23
N GLU A 129 2.43 -0.85 38.87
CA GLU A 129 1.32 -1.06 39.82
C GLU A 129 1.42 -2.43 40.47
N TYR A 130 1.69 -3.48 39.67
CA TYR A 130 1.88 -4.83 40.17
C TYR A 130 3.07 -4.95 41.12
N MET A 131 4.24 -4.39 40.75
CA MET A 131 5.43 -4.40 41.62
C MET A 131 5.22 -3.62 42.93
N MET A 132 4.52 -2.48 42.91
CA MET A 132 4.18 -1.73 44.12
C MET A 132 3.18 -2.51 45.00
N ALA A 133 2.18 -3.14 44.40
CA ALA A 133 1.20 -3.94 45.13
C ALA A 133 1.87 -5.16 45.79
N GLU A 134 2.74 -5.88 45.07
CA GLU A 134 3.46 -7.05 45.56
C GLU A 134 4.47 -6.66 46.66
N SER A 135 5.16 -5.52 46.52
CA SER A 135 6.04 -4.96 47.55
C SER A 135 5.30 -4.58 48.85
N LEU A 136 3.98 -4.33 48.80
CA LEU A 136 3.17 -3.99 49.97
C LEU A 136 2.78 -5.22 50.81
N TYR A 137 2.92 -6.44 50.27
CA TYR A 137 2.58 -7.71 50.93
C TYR A 137 3.81 -8.44 51.52
N VAL A 138 5.03 -7.95 51.27
CA VAL A 138 6.26 -8.50 51.88
C VAL A 138 6.49 -7.79 53.22
N ASP A 139 5.76 -8.21 54.26
CA ASP A 139 6.05 -7.84 55.64
C ASP A 139 7.09 -8.82 56.23
N GLY A 140 8.35 -8.36 56.28
CA GLY A 140 9.16 -8.46 57.49
C GLY A 140 9.93 -9.74 57.86
N ASN A 141 9.93 -10.84 57.09
CA ASN A 141 10.75 -12.01 57.52
C ASN A 141 11.12 -13.01 56.41
N ASP A 142 12.10 -12.70 55.55
CA ASP A 142 13.11 -13.70 55.18
C ASP A 142 14.34 -13.07 54.52
N GLU A 143 15.51 -13.47 55.01
CA GLU A 143 16.83 -13.13 54.50
C GLU A 143 17.07 -13.95 53.22
N THR A 144 16.45 -13.56 52.12
CA THR A 144 16.80 -14.07 50.78
C THR A 144 16.90 -12.93 49.77
N ASP A 145 18.15 -12.65 49.42
CA ASP A 145 18.68 -11.77 48.38
C ASP A 145 18.11 -12.14 46.99
N TYR A 146 16.86 -11.74 46.70
CA TYR A 146 16.24 -11.85 45.37
C TYR A 146 15.23 -10.71 45.10
N THR A 147 15.51 -9.49 45.56
CA THR A 147 14.92 -8.30 44.93
C THR A 147 15.79 -7.94 43.72
N ASP A 148 15.77 -8.80 42.69
CA ASP A 148 16.32 -8.44 41.39
C ASP A 148 15.38 -7.36 40.83
N GLU A 149 15.82 -6.10 40.85
CA GLU A 149 15.14 -4.98 40.18
C GLU A 149 14.99 -5.36 38.70
N LEU A 150 13.87 -6.00 38.34
CA LEU A 150 13.65 -6.42 36.97
C LEU A 150 13.71 -5.18 36.08
N PRO A 151 14.57 -5.16 35.04
CA PRO A 151 14.80 -3.97 34.24
C PRO A 151 13.49 -3.43 33.63
N PRO A 152 13.38 -2.10 33.41
CA PRO A 152 12.20 -1.49 32.81
C PRO A 152 11.90 -2.10 31.46
N TYR A 153 10.60 -2.30 31.16
CA TYR A 153 10.20 -2.84 29.87
C TYR A 153 10.59 -1.82 28.78
N PRO A 154 11.18 -2.25 27.66
CA PRO A 154 11.68 -1.33 26.65
C PRO A 154 10.55 -0.44 26.11
N SER A 155 10.81 0.87 26.02
CA SER A 155 9.85 1.90 25.57
C SER A 155 9.66 1.94 24.04
N HIS A 156 10.46 1.16 23.31
CA HIS A 156 10.39 1.01 21.87
C HIS A 156 10.40 -0.48 21.51
N ALA A 157 9.62 -0.84 20.49
CA ALA A 157 9.64 -2.18 19.94
C ALA A 157 11.06 -2.52 19.45
N PRO A 158 11.54 -3.76 19.67
CA PRO A 158 12.83 -4.18 19.16
C PRO A 158 12.84 -4.12 17.62
N VAL A 159 13.97 -3.73 17.04
CA VAL A 159 14.13 -3.65 15.59
C VAL A 159 13.87 -5.04 14.98
N PRO A 160 13.05 -5.16 13.92
CA PRO A 160 12.80 -6.44 13.29
C PRO A 160 14.11 -7.04 12.79
N ALA A 161 14.48 -8.19 13.33
CA ALA A 161 15.68 -8.90 12.90
C ALA A 161 15.49 -9.43 11.48
N PRO A 162 16.54 -9.41 10.63
CA PRO A 162 16.47 -10.09 9.35
C PRO A 162 16.14 -11.56 9.54
N PRO A 163 15.40 -12.19 8.61
CA PRO A 163 15.03 -13.60 8.72
C PRO A 163 16.30 -14.43 8.92
N ALA A 164 16.34 -15.15 10.04
CA ALA A 164 17.51 -15.93 10.44
C ALA A 164 17.80 -17.10 9.48
N LEU A 165 16.80 -17.47 8.67
CA LEU A 165 16.87 -18.61 7.76
C LEU A 165 16.70 -18.17 6.30
N SER A 166 17.55 -18.72 5.44
CA SER A 166 17.42 -18.62 3.99
C SER A 166 16.29 -19.53 3.51
N LYS A 167 15.66 -19.19 2.38
CA LYS A 167 14.62 -20.03 1.76
C LYS A 167 15.10 -21.47 1.51
N PHE A 168 16.38 -21.66 1.20
CA PHE A 168 17.01 -22.97 0.98
C PHE A 168 17.17 -23.82 2.26
N GLN A 169 16.99 -23.23 3.44
CA GLN A 169 17.01 -23.95 4.72
C GLN A 169 15.62 -24.38 5.16
N ILE A 170 14.57 -23.81 4.56
CA ILE A 170 13.16 -24.11 4.87
C ILE A 170 12.59 -25.06 3.81
N TYR A 171 13.03 -24.94 2.56
CA TYR A 171 12.57 -25.75 1.44
C TYR A 171 13.73 -26.56 0.88
N ASN A 172 13.65 -27.88 1.00
CA ASN A 172 14.72 -28.77 0.56
C ASN A 172 14.64 -29.05 -0.95
N ASP A 173 13.43 -29.03 -1.52
CA ASP A 173 13.21 -29.28 -2.94
C ASP A 173 12.01 -28.47 -3.48
N PRO A 174 12.14 -27.76 -4.63
CA PRO A 174 11.01 -27.16 -5.34
C PRO A 174 9.83 -28.11 -5.62
N ILE A 175 10.08 -29.42 -5.68
CA ILE A 175 9.07 -30.46 -5.92
C ILE A 175 8.03 -30.52 -4.79
N GLU A 176 8.36 -30.08 -3.57
CA GLU A 176 7.43 -30.02 -2.43
C GLU A 176 6.16 -29.19 -2.76
N PHE A 177 6.22 -28.33 -3.77
CA PHE A 177 5.12 -27.47 -4.21
C PHE A 177 4.44 -27.92 -5.50
N ALA A 178 4.88 -29.01 -6.12
CA ALA A 178 4.34 -29.45 -7.41
C ALA A 178 2.82 -29.68 -7.35
N THR A 179 2.32 -30.27 -6.25
CA THR A 179 0.88 -30.49 -6.04
C THR A 179 0.12 -29.17 -5.88
N VAL A 180 0.71 -28.20 -5.18
CA VAL A 180 0.14 -26.87 -4.97
C VAL A 180 0.04 -26.14 -6.32
N ASP A 181 1.13 -26.11 -7.07
CA ASP A 181 1.20 -25.46 -8.38
C ASP A 181 0.26 -26.12 -9.41
N GLN A 182 0.13 -27.46 -9.38
CA GLN A 182 -0.79 -28.20 -10.27
C GLN A 182 -2.26 -27.84 -10.01
N ILE A 183 -2.66 -27.68 -8.74
CA ILE A 183 -4.01 -27.26 -8.35
C ILE A 183 -4.26 -25.80 -8.76
N ALA A 184 -3.24 -24.94 -8.63
CA ALA A 184 -3.34 -23.55 -9.05
C ALA A 184 -3.61 -23.47 -10.56
N ILE A 185 -2.87 -24.25 -11.34
CA ILE A 185 -3.02 -24.37 -12.79
C ILE A 185 -4.40 -24.93 -13.16
N SER A 186 -4.88 -25.99 -12.48
CA SER A 186 -6.19 -26.57 -12.81
C SER A 186 -7.34 -25.59 -12.53
N VAL A 187 -7.30 -24.89 -11.40
CA VAL A 187 -8.33 -23.90 -11.04
C VAL A 187 -8.29 -22.69 -11.99
N ALA A 188 -7.09 -22.29 -12.44
CA ALA A 188 -6.93 -21.22 -13.43
C ALA A 188 -7.40 -21.61 -14.85
N GLN A 189 -7.43 -22.91 -15.17
CA GLN A 189 -7.96 -23.42 -16.44
C GLN A 189 -9.49 -23.57 -16.45
N GLU A 190 -10.14 -23.55 -15.30
CA GLU A 190 -11.59 -23.60 -15.15
C GLU A 190 -12.22 -22.19 -15.24
N ASP A 191 -13.42 -22.09 -15.80
CA ASP A 191 -14.14 -20.82 -15.96
C ASP A 191 -14.70 -20.33 -14.61
N GLN A 192 -13.94 -19.48 -13.93
CA GLN A 192 -14.31 -18.95 -12.61
C GLN A 192 -15.28 -17.78 -12.73
N LYS A 193 -16.44 -17.89 -12.08
CA LYS A 193 -17.52 -16.89 -12.14
C LYS A 193 -17.25 -15.61 -11.34
N SER A 194 -16.36 -15.67 -10.35
CA SER A 194 -16.01 -14.54 -9.48
C SER A 194 -14.65 -14.76 -8.82
N PHE A 195 -13.92 -13.67 -8.54
CA PHE A 195 -12.65 -13.68 -7.81
C PHE A 195 -12.78 -14.32 -6.42
N THR A 196 -13.93 -14.14 -5.76
CA THR A 196 -14.20 -14.78 -4.45
C THR A 196 -14.30 -16.30 -4.58
N ASP A 197 -14.89 -16.82 -5.66
CA ASP A 197 -15.01 -18.26 -5.88
C ASP A 197 -13.66 -18.89 -6.23
N LEU A 198 -12.86 -18.20 -7.06
CA LEU A 198 -11.47 -18.56 -7.36
C LEU A 198 -10.62 -18.67 -6.09
N VAL A 199 -10.62 -17.62 -5.25
CA VAL A 199 -9.85 -17.62 -3.99
C VAL A 199 -10.37 -18.70 -3.04
N ARG A 200 -11.68 -18.92 -2.98
CA ARG A 200 -12.28 -19.94 -2.11
C ARG A 200 -11.94 -21.37 -2.56
N GLN A 201 -11.85 -21.64 -3.87
CA GLN A 201 -11.43 -22.94 -4.40
C GLN A 201 -9.94 -23.21 -4.18
N LEU A 202 -9.08 -22.18 -4.31
CA LEU A 202 -7.64 -22.28 -4.06
C LEU A 202 -7.33 -22.45 -2.57
N VAL A 203 -7.89 -21.57 -1.73
CA VAL A 203 -7.60 -21.52 -0.29
C VAL A 203 -8.34 -22.60 0.50
N GLY A 204 -9.51 -23.05 0.02
CA GLY A 204 -10.33 -24.05 0.70
C GLY A 204 -9.71 -25.45 0.78
N ARG A 205 -8.65 -25.73 0.00
CA ARG A 205 -7.91 -26.99 0.02
C ARG A 205 -6.54 -26.90 0.73
N CYS A 206 -6.16 -25.73 1.22
CA CYS A 206 -4.88 -25.52 1.91
C CYS A 206 -4.96 -25.90 3.38
N GLY A 207 -4.02 -26.73 3.86
CA GLY A 207 -3.86 -27.06 5.26
C GLY A 207 -2.96 -26.08 6.03
N SER A 208 -2.06 -25.37 5.33
CA SER A 208 -1.13 -24.42 5.94
C SER A 208 -1.21 -23.02 5.32
N ASP A 209 -0.89 -22.00 6.11
CA ASP A 209 -0.84 -20.61 5.62
C ASP A 209 0.29 -20.39 4.59
N ILE A 210 1.29 -21.26 4.57
CA ILE A 210 2.36 -21.29 3.55
C ILE A 210 1.80 -21.71 2.19
N GLU A 211 0.95 -22.74 2.14
CA GLU A 211 0.29 -23.17 0.90
C GLU A 211 -0.61 -22.06 0.35
N LYS A 212 -1.39 -21.40 1.21
CA LYS A 212 -2.26 -20.28 0.83
C LYS A 212 -1.47 -19.14 0.21
N ALA A 213 -0.36 -18.74 0.85
CA ALA A 213 0.50 -17.68 0.36
C ALA A 213 1.10 -18.02 -1.01
N ARG A 214 1.42 -19.30 -1.26
CA ARG A 214 1.98 -19.74 -2.54
C ARG A 214 0.95 -19.78 -3.66
N TYR A 215 -0.28 -20.25 -3.41
CA TYR A 215 -1.35 -20.16 -4.41
C TYR A 215 -1.58 -18.73 -4.89
N VAL A 216 -1.63 -17.78 -3.96
CA VAL A 216 -1.81 -16.37 -4.30
C VAL A 216 -0.58 -15.82 -5.05
N ALA A 217 0.64 -16.24 -4.68
CA ALA A 217 1.86 -15.82 -5.36
C ALA A 217 1.99 -16.38 -6.78
N SER A 218 1.51 -17.61 -7.03
CA SER A 218 1.55 -18.24 -8.36
C SER A 218 0.51 -17.68 -9.35
N MET A 219 -0.39 -16.78 -8.91
CA MET A 219 -1.38 -16.12 -9.78
C MET A 219 -0.94 -14.75 -10.32
N TYR A 220 0.17 -14.20 -9.84
CA TYR A 220 0.78 -12.95 -10.33
C TYR A 220 1.95 -13.23 -11.26
#